data_AF-D7RNB4-F1
#
_entry.id   AF-D7RNB4-F1
#
_cell.length_a   1.000
_cell.length_b   1.000
_cell.length_c   1.000
_cell.angle_alpha   90.00
_cell.angle_beta   90.00
_cell.angle_gamma   90.00
#
_symmetry.space_group_name_H-M   'P 1'
#
loop_
_entity.id
_entity.type
_entity.pdbx_description
1 polymer ?
#
loop_
_entity_poly.entity_id
_entity_poly.type
_entity_poly.pdbx_seq_one_letter_code
_entity_poly.pdbx_strand_id
1 'polypeptide(L)'
;RITKELLQEIGKFDSKDVHNNLNQLQVKLKESLKGKKFLIVLDDVWNENYNEWNDLRNIFAQGDIGSKIIVTTRKDSVALMMGNEQISMGNLSTEASWSLFQRHAFENMDPMG
;
A
#
# COMPACT_ATOMS: atom_id res chain seq x y z
N ARG A 1 4.83 -4.18 12.28
CA ARG A 1 5.75 -4.21 11.12
C ARG A 1 5.53 -2.99 10.22
N ILE A 2 4.31 -2.80 9.71
CA ILE A 2 3.92 -1.69 8.82
C ILE A 2 4.35 -0.31 9.33
N THR A 3 4.08 0.01 10.61
CA THR A 3 4.47 1.31 11.18
C THR A 3 5.96 1.62 11.03
N LYS A 4 6.82 0.62 11.26
CA LYS A 4 8.27 0.77 11.15
C LYS A 4 8.70 0.98 9.71
N GLU A 5 8.17 0.16 8.80
CA GLU A 5 8.43 0.25 7.35
C GLU A 5 8.01 1.63 6.83
N LEU A 6 6.81 2.11 7.17
CA LEU A 6 6.34 3.44 6.76
C LEU A 6 7.23 4.56 7.29
N LEU A 7 7.67 4.50 8.56
CA LEU A 7 8.61 5.48 9.10
C LEU A 7 9.95 5.49 8.34
N GLN A 8 10.43 4.33 7.89
CA GLN A 8 11.64 4.22 7.09
C GLN A 8 11.45 4.85 5.71
N GLU A 9 10.36 4.51 5.02
CA GLU A 9 10.01 5.05 3.69
C GLU A 9 9.85 6.58 3.69
N ILE A 10 9.25 7.16 4.74
CA ILE A 10 9.08 8.62 4.83
C ILE A 10 10.29 9.34 5.44
N GLY A 11 11.39 8.64 5.70
CA GLY A 11 12.62 9.23 6.27
C GLY A 11 12.46 9.76 7.70
N LYS A 12 11.59 9.13 8.50
CA LYS A 12 11.33 9.48 9.91
C LYS A 12 11.75 8.40 10.90
N PHE A 13 12.43 7.36 10.43
CA PHE A 13 13.03 6.32 11.26
C PHE A 13 14.49 6.65 11.57
N ASP A 14 14.82 6.79 12.86
CA ASP A 14 16.15 7.11 13.37
C ASP A 14 16.78 5.90 14.07
N SER A 15 18.10 5.91 14.29
CA SER A 15 18.82 4.84 15.01
C SER A 15 18.28 4.60 16.43
N LYS A 16 17.76 5.64 17.08
CA LYS A 16 17.13 5.55 18.41
C LYS A 16 15.80 4.79 18.38
N ASP A 17 15.11 4.76 17.25
CA ASP A 17 13.82 4.10 17.12
C ASP A 17 13.94 2.57 17.08
N VAL A 18 15.15 2.03 16.93
CA VAL A 18 15.40 0.57 16.94
C VAL A 18 14.97 -0.06 18.26
N HIS A 19 15.06 0.68 19.37
CA HIS A 19 14.66 0.23 20.71
C HIS A 19 13.23 0.63 21.08
N ASN A 20 12.52 1.36 20.22
CA ASN A 20 11.16 1.80 20.51
C ASN A 20 10.18 0.64 20.39
N ASN A 21 9.20 0.61 21.28
CA ASN A 21 8.08 -0.30 21.17
C ASN A 21 7.07 0.16 20.10
N LEU A 22 6.11 -0.70 19.77
CA LEU A 22 5.13 -0.42 18.72
C LEU A 22 4.35 0.88 18.97
N ASN A 23 3.90 1.13 20.19
CA ASN A 23 3.13 2.33 20.54
C ASN A 23 3.94 3.61 20.28
N GLN A 24 5.22 3.63 20.66
CA GLN A 24 6.10 4.77 20.40
C GLN A 24 6.28 5.02 18.90
N LEU A 25 6.48 3.96 18.11
CA LEU A 25 6.57 4.08 16.65
C LEU A 25 5.25 4.57 16.04
N GLN A 26 4.11 4.10 16.55
CA GLN A 26 2.79 4.52 16.08
C GLN A 26 2.51 5.99 16.40
N VAL A 27 2.89 6.48 17.58
CA VAL A 27 2.81 7.90 17.93
C VAL A 27 3.68 8.72 16.98
N LYS A 28 4.92 8.30 16.75
CA LYS A 28 5.84 9.01 15.85
C LYS A 28 5.30 9.06 14.41
N LEU A 29 4.75 7.96 13.90
CA LEU A 29 4.12 7.92 12.58
C LEU A 29 2.89 8.84 12.53
N LYS A 30 2.06 8.80 13.56
CA LYS A 30 0.86 9.64 13.69
C LYS A 30 1.22 11.12 13.61
N GLU A 31 2.23 11.55 14.36
CA GLU A 31 2.74 12.93 14.31
C GLU A 31 3.36 13.27 12.97
N SER A 32 4.07 12.33 12.36
CA SER A 32 4.72 12.52 11.05
C SER A 32 3.72 12.73 9.92
N LEU A 33 2.51 12.19 10.03
CA LEU A 33 1.43 12.30 9.05
C LEU A 33 0.43 13.43 9.36
N LYS A 34 0.42 13.93 10.60
CA LYS A 34 -0.57 14.91 11.07
C LYS A 34 -0.59 16.17 10.19
N GLY A 35 -1.77 16.52 9.68
CA GLY A 35 -1.98 17.72 8.88
C GLY A 35 -1.29 17.69 7.51
N LYS A 36 -0.83 16.53 7.05
CA LYS A 36 -0.26 16.36 5.71
C LYS A 36 -1.24 15.63 4.81
N LYS A 37 -1.30 16.05 3.56
CA LYS A 37 -1.97 15.29 2.51
C LYS A 37 -1.03 14.21 1.99
N PHE A 38 -1.45 12.95 2.02
CA PHE A 38 -0.62 11.83 1.58
C PHE A 38 -1.37 10.82 0.70
N LEU A 39 -0.61 10.03 -0.04
CA LEU A 39 -1.06 8.79 -0.67
C LEU A 39 -0.17 7.66 -0.15
N ILE A 40 -0.76 6.66 0.50
CA ILE A 40 -0.06 5.46 0.96
C ILE A 40 -0.58 4.26 0.18
N VAL A 41 0.33 3.46 -0.37
CA VAL A 41 0.00 2.19 -1.00
C VAL A 41 0.52 1.06 -0.13
N LEU A 42 -0.39 0.23 0.38
CA LEU A 42 -0.07 -0.99 1.12
C LEU A 42 -0.21 -2.16 0.15
N ASP A 43 0.93 -2.61 -0.37
CA ASP A 43 0.97 -3.66 -1.38
C ASP A 43 0.95 -5.07 -0.75
N ASP A 44 0.24 -6.00 -1.38
CA ASP A 44 0.14 -7.41 -1.03
C ASP A 44 -0.18 -7.68 0.45
N VAL A 45 -1.33 -7.19 0.93
CA VAL A 45 -1.78 -7.35 2.31
C VAL A 45 -2.61 -8.63 2.50
N TRP A 46 -2.27 -9.43 3.52
CA TRP A 46 -2.92 -10.72 3.80
C TRP A 46 -3.60 -10.80 5.18
N ASN A 47 -3.35 -9.83 6.06
CA ASN A 47 -3.82 -9.85 7.44
C ASN A 47 -5.32 -9.55 7.52
N GLU A 48 -6.07 -10.45 8.16
CA GLU A 48 -7.52 -10.33 8.34
C GLU A 48 -7.91 -9.81 9.74
N ASN A 49 -6.93 -9.49 10.59
CA ASN A 49 -7.20 -8.96 11.92
C ASN A 49 -7.72 -7.51 11.85
N TYR A 50 -9.03 -7.37 12.05
CA TYR A 50 -9.70 -6.07 12.05
C TYR A 50 -9.14 -5.09 13.07
N ASN A 51 -8.73 -5.55 14.25
CA ASN A 51 -8.22 -4.65 15.30
C ASN A 51 -6.89 -4.03 14.89
N GLU A 52 -5.99 -4.82 14.29
CA GLU A 52 -4.72 -4.31 13.77
C GLU A 52 -4.92 -3.30 12.63
N TRP A 53 -5.90 -3.54 11.75
CA TRP A 53 -6.28 -2.57 10.74
C TRP A 53 -6.85 -1.29 11.36
N ASN A 54 -7.76 -1.41 12.32
CA ASN A 54 -8.40 -0.27 12.97
C ASN A 54 -7.36 0.63 13.68
N ASP A 55 -6.38 0.02 14.34
CA ASP A 55 -5.25 0.75 14.95
C ASP A 55 -4.44 1.52 13.92
N LEU A 56 -4.13 0.89 12.78
CA LEU A 56 -3.40 1.52 11.69
C LEU A 56 -4.22 2.65 11.03
N ARG A 57 -5.52 2.42 10.80
CA ARG A 57 -6.45 3.41 10.25
C ARG A 57 -6.56 4.65 11.15
N ASN A 58 -6.54 4.48 12.46
CA ASN A 58 -6.57 5.59 13.42
C ASN A 58 -5.32 6.51 13.31
N ILE A 59 -4.17 5.94 12.92
CA ILE A 59 -2.96 6.72 12.65
C ILE A 59 -3.16 7.57 11.40
N PHE A 60 -3.68 6.96 10.33
CA PHE A 60 -3.90 7.64 9.05
C PHE A 60 -5.00 8.71 9.10
N ALA A 61 -5.97 8.57 10.01
CA ALA A 61 -7.03 9.56 10.23
C ALA A 61 -6.52 10.97 10.64
N GLN A 62 -5.22 11.11 10.94
CA GLN A 62 -4.60 12.43 11.22
C GLN A 62 -4.17 13.18 9.97
N GLY A 63 -4.25 12.57 8.79
CA GLY A 63 -3.95 13.21 7.51
C GLY A 63 -4.87 14.38 7.21
N ASP A 64 -4.41 15.27 6.33
CA ASP A 64 -5.23 16.37 5.82
C ASP A 64 -6.25 15.87 4.78
N ILE A 65 -7.26 16.70 4.49
CA ILE A 65 -8.33 16.41 3.54
C ILE A 65 -7.75 16.01 2.18
N GLY A 66 -8.30 14.93 1.62
CA GLY A 66 -7.86 14.37 0.35
C GLY A 66 -6.68 13.40 0.46
N SER A 67 -6.24 13.05 1.67
CA SER A 67 -5.36 11.89 1.88
C SER A 67 -6.05 10.60 1.49
N LYS A 68 -5.31 9.68 0.86
CA LYS A 68 -5.82 8.38 0.38
C LYS A 68 -4.91 7.23 0.78
N ILE A 69 -5.51 6.07 0.99
CA ILE A 69 -4.82 4.81 1.18
C ILE A 69 -5.33 3.85 0.11
N ILE A 70 -4.42 3.20 -0.60
CA ILE A 70 -4.71 2.13 -1.53
C ILE A 70 -4.16 0.84 -0.92
N VAL A 71 -4.98 -0.19 -0.85
CA VAL A 71 -4.56 -1.52 -0.41
C VAL A 71 -4.70 -2.46 -1.59
N THR A 72 -3.65 -3.21 -1.91
CA THR A 72 -3.74 -4.33 -2.86
C THR A 72 -3.71 -5.63 -2.08
N THR A 73 -4.54 -6.58 -2.48
CA THR A 73 -4.64 -7.89 -1.84
C THR A 73 -5.16 -8.92 -2.84
N ARG A 74 -4.84 -10.19 -2.60
CA ARG A 74 -5.39 -11.33 -3.33
C ARG A 74 -6.58 -11.97 -2.61
N LYS A 75 -6.95 -11.46 -1.43
CA LYS A 75 -8.00 -12.02 -0.58
C LYS A 75 -9.18 -11.06 -0.51
N ASP A 76 -10.33 -11.50 -1.02
CA ASP A 76 -11.57 -10.70 -0.96
C ASP A 76 -11.96 -10.35 0.48
N SER A 77 -11.72 -11.25 1.43
CA SER A 77 -11.93 -11.01 2.87
C SER A 77 -11.13 -9.83 3.42
N VAL A 78 -9.88 -9.66 2.98
CA VAL A 78 -9.04 -8.51 3.36
C VAL A 78 -9.56 -7.24 2.69
N ALA A 79 -9.95 -7.32 1.42
CA ALA A 79 -10.52 -6.18 0.69
C ALA A 79 -11.81 -5.68 1.34
N LEU A 80 -12.71 -6.59 1.73
CA LEU A 80 -13.96 -6.28 2.44
C LEU A 80 -13.70 -5.70 3.85
N MET A 81 -12.67 -6.18 4.53
CA MET A 81 -12.32 -5.72 5.88
C MET A 81 -11.69 -4.32 5.88
N MET A 82 -10.84 -4.02 4.88
CA MET A 82 -10.05 -2.78 4.85
C MET A 82 -10.67 -1.66 4.00
N GLY A 83 -11.44 -2.00 2.98
CA GLY A 83 -11.94 -1.07 1.98
C GLY A 83 -13.33 -0.51 2.31
N ASN A 84 -13.51 0.78 2.05
CA ASN A 84 -14.86 1.35 1.88
C ASN A 84 -15.36 1.18 0.42
N GLU A 85 -14.42 1.04 -0.52
CA GLU A 85 -14.65 0.82 -1.95
C GLU A 85 -13.68 -0.27 -2.41
N GLN A 86 -14.19 -1.27 -3.14
CA GLN A 86 -13.40 -2.39 -3.67
C GLN A 86 -13.33 -2.32 -5.19
N ILE A 87 -12.13 -2.47 -5.74
CA ILE A 87 -11.91 -2.67 -7.17
C ILE A 87 -11.43 -4.10 -7.36
N SER A 88 -12.26 -4.93 -7.99
CA SER A 88 -11.85 -6.27 -8.39
C SER A 88 -11.09 -6.18 -9.72
N MET A 89 -9.85 -6.66 -9.73
CA MET A 89 -9.03 -6.69 -10.94
C MET A 89 -9.43 -7.91 -11.77
N GLY A 90 -10.06 -7.66 -12.93
CA GLY A 90 -10.38 -8.69 -13.90
C GLY A 90 -9.19 -9.07 -14.78
N ASN A 91 -9.39 -10.09 -15.62
CA ASN A 91 -8.43 -10.43 -16.66
C ASN A 91 -8.43 -9.37 -17.77
N LEU A 92 -7.30 -9.25 -18.46
CA LEU A 92 -7.24 -8.51 -19.73
C LEU A 92 -8.18 -9.17 -20.76
N SER A 93 -8.77 -8.36 -21.64
CA SER A 93 -9.45 -8.87 -22.84
C SER A 93 -8.48 -9.69 -23.70
N THR A 94 -8.99 -10.57 -24.55
CA THR A 94 -8.17 -11.40 -25.46
C THR A 94 -7.23 -10.54 -26.32
N GLU A 95 -7.73 -9.42 -26.84
CA GLU A 95 -6.98 -8.51 -27.71
C GLU A 95 -5.84 -7.83 -26.95
N ALA A 96 -6.12 -7.32 -25.75
CA ALA A 96 -5.10 -6.74 -24.87
C ALA A 96 -4.07 -7.78 -24.39
N SER A 97 -4.52 -8.99 -24.08
CA SER A 97 -3.65 -10.11 -23.70
C SER A 97 -2.71 -10.50 -24.83
N TRP A 98 -3.24 -10.60 -26.06
CA TRP A 98 -2.45 -10.90 -27.25
C TRP A 98 -1.46 -9.77 -27.56
N SER A 99 -1.89 -8.52 -27.46
CA SER A 99 -1.03 -7.36 -27.66
C SER A 99 0.12 -7.33 -26.64
N LEU A 100 -0.15 -7.61 -25.37
CA LEU A 100 0.85 -7.72 -24.32
C LEU A 100 1.82 -8.87 -24.59
N PHE A 101 1.32 -10.03 -25.00
CA PHE A 101 2.13 -11.18 -25.37
C PHE A 101 3.05 -10.87 -26.56
N GLN A 102 2.52 -10.34 -27.65
CA GLN A 102 3.31 -9.97 -28.83
C GLN A 102 4.41 -8.97 -28.48
N ARG A 103 4.04 -7.95 -27.69
CA ARG A 103 5.01 -6.97 -27.20
C ARG A 103 6.16 -7.66 -26.48
N HIS A 104 5.91 -8.53 -25.50
CA HIS A 104 6.98 -9.21 -24.78
C HIS A 104 7.75 -10.26 -25.60
N ALA A 105 7.08 -10.99 -26.50
CA ALA A 105 7.69 -12.02 -27.31
C ALA A 105 8.62 -11.44 -28.41
N PHE A 106 8.33 -10.21 -28.88
CA PHE A 106 8.97 -9.62 -30.05
C PHE A 106 9.63 -8.26 -29.81
N GLU A 107 9.63 -7.71 -28.58
CA GLU A 107 10.24 -6.40 -28.23
C GLU A 107 11.76 -6.30 -28.50
N ASN A 108 12.44 -7.43 -28.73
CA ASN A 108 13.86 -7.48 -29.11
C ASN A 108 14.10 -7.96 -30.55
N MET A 109 13.07 -8.10 -31.38
CA MET A 109 13.26 -8.38 -32.81
C MET A 109 13.36 -7.06 -33.56
N ASP A 110 14.58 -6.71 -33.97
CA ASP A 110 14.79 -5.71 -35.00
C ASP A 110 14.02 -6.17 -36.25
N PRO A 111 13.08 -5.40 -36.82
CA PRO A 111 12.38 -5.80 -38.04
C PRO A 111 13.34 -5.91 -39.24
N MET A 112 14.58 -5.43 -39.09
CA MET A 112 15.65 -5.45 -40.09
C MET A 112 16.98 -5.85 -39.44
N GLY A 113 17.13 -7.10 -38.99
CA GLY A 113 18.41 -7.64 -38.49
C GLY A 113 18.41 -9.14 -38.26
#